data_AF-A0A2P5I478-F1
#
_entry.id   AF-A0A2P5I478-F1
#
_cell.length_a   1.000
_cell.length_b   1.000
_cell.length_c   1.000
_cell.angle_alpha   90.00
_cell.angle_beta   90.00
_cell.angle_gamma   90.00
#
_symmetry.space_group_name_H-M   'P 1'
#
loop_
_entity.id
_entity.type
_entity.pdbx_description
1 polymer ?
#
loop_
_entity_poly.entity_id
_entity_poly.type
_entity_poly.pdbx_seq_one_letter_code
_entity_poly.pdbx_strand_id
1 'polypeptide(L)'
;MAGYCTESRIIGGVVLFARTVQSRSQASGEPDAVYLHPDRQEVTYRICLLTDVQKSALVDFLRAKECGKEAPCPLPILPDETNTQRVDPEGPICVTGVFRDTWDRVMPPPEWMGDGVSHCMWDPLDFPTKADHQAASWRWSTRTERW
;
A
#
# COMPACT_ATOMS: atom_id res chain seq x y z
N MET A 1 -7.96 -18.05 4.22
CA MET A 1 -8.36 -16.70 4.67
C MET A 1 -8.33 -16.57 6.20
N ALA A 2 -7.19 -16.81 6.86
CA ALA A 2 -7.04 -16.63 8.32
C ALA A 2 -5.74 -15.89 8.69
N GLY A 3 -4.69 -16.05 7.87
CA GLY A 3 -3.44 -15.29 7.99
C GLY A 3 -3.64 -13.78 7.84
N TYR A 4 -4.23 -13.32 6.73
CA TYR A 4 -4.48 -11.90 6.48
C TYR A 4 -5.33 -11.22 7.56
N CYS A 5 -6.35 -11.92 8.09
CA CYS A 5 -7.23 -11.37 9.13
C CYS A 5 -6.47 -11.11 10.44
N THR A 6 -5.48 -11.94 10.74
CA THR A 6 -4.63 -11.80 11.93
C THR A 6 -3.61 -10.69 11.70
N GLU A 7 -3.03 -10.63 10.51
CA GLU A 7 -2.08 -9.60 10.10
C GLU A 7 -2.70 -8.19 10.12
N SER A 8 -3.90 -8.02 9.56
CA SER A 8 -4.66 -6.76 9.63
C SER A 8 -4.87 -6.26 11.05
N ARG A 9 -5.10 -7.18 12.01
CA ARG A 9 -5.33 -6.83 13.41
C ARG A 9 -4.07 -6.45 14.16
N ILE A 10 -2.95 -7.13 13.88
CA ILE A 10 -1.67 -6.91 14.57
C ILE A 10 -0.90 -5.77 13.92
N ILE A 11 -0.71 -5.82 12.61
CA ILE A 11 0.11 -4.88 11.85
C ILE A 11 -0.69 -3.65 11.43
N GLY A 12 -2.01 -3.76 11.26
CA GLY A 12 -2.86 -2.69 10.74
C GLY A 12 -3.19 -2.82 9.25
N GLY A 13 -2.71 -3.89 8.61
CA GLY A 13 -2.98 -4.21 7.21
C GLY A 13 -2.24 -5.48 6.79
N VAL A 14 -2.09 -5.66 5.48
CA VAL A 14 -1.35 -6.77 4.87
C VAL A 14 0.00 -6.26 4.36
N VAL A 15 1.09 -6.90 4.78
CA VAL A 15 2.45 -6.60 4.34
C VAL A 15 2.72 -7.28 3.00
N LEU A 16 3.20 -6.50 2.04
CA LEU A 16 3.50 -6.93 0.68
C LEU A 16 4.98 -6.69 0.39
N PHE A 17 5.61 -7.62 -0.31
CA PHE A 17 7.03 -7.51 -0.68
C PHE A 17 7.17 -7.16 -2.16
N ALA A 18 8.16 -6.33 -2.47
CA ALA A 18 8.58 -6.13 -3.84
C ALA A 18 9.13 -7.43 -4.43
N ARG A 19 8.66 -7.81 -5.62
CA ARG A 19 9.26 -8.90 -6.40
C ARG A 19 9.96 -8.27 -7.59
N THR A 20 11.26 -8.05 -7.45
CA THR A 20 12.05 -7.42 -8.49
C THR A 20 12.22 -8.34 -9.70
N VAL A 21 11.61 -7.95 -10.82
CA VAL A 21 12.24 -8.05 -12.13
C VAL A 21 11.97 -6.72 -12.82
N GLN A 22 12.87 -5.75 -12.63
CA GLN A 22 12.92 -4.50 -13.42
C GLN A 22 11.61 -3.69 -13.43
N SER A 23 11.09 -3.28 -12.26
CA SER A 23 10.10 -2.20 -12.24
C SER A 23 10.80 -0.90 -12.65
N ARG A 24 10.57 -0.49 -13.91
CA ARG A 24 11.18 0.65 -14.61
C ARG A 24 10.90 2.02 -13.96
N SER A 25 10.24 2.04 -12.82
CA SER A 25 9.75 3.23 -12.12
C SER A 25 10.41 3.48 -10.77
N GLN A 26 11.18 2.53 -10.22
CA GLN A 26 12.00 2.77 -9.04
C GLN A 26 13.42 3.12 -9.46
N ALA A 27 13.73 4.41 -9.45
CA ALA A 27 15.09 4.94 -9.58
C ALA A 27 16.01 4.57 -8.39
N SER A 28 15.55 3.72 -7.49
CA SER A 28 16.30 3.20 -6.35
C SER A 28 15.94 1.73 -6.21
N GLY A 29 16.74 0.87 -6.84
CA GLY A 29 16.60 -0.57 -6.79
C GLY A 29 16.99 -1.11 -5.42
N GLU A 30 16.18 -0.85 -4.40
CA GLU A 30 16.31 -1.55 -3.13
C GLU A 30 15.58 -2.89 -3.23
N PRO A 31 16.29 -4.03 -3.14
CA PRO A 31 15.67 -5.35 -3.15
C PRO A 31 14.76 -5.61 -1.93
N ASP A 32 14.79 -4.71 -0.93
CA ASP A 32 14.12 -4.86 0.37
C ASP A 32 12.95 -3.87 0.55
N ALA A 33 12.32 -3.43 -0.53
CA ALA A 33 11.13 -2.59 -0.45
C ALA A 33 9.93 -3.36 0.14
N VAL A 34 9.51 -2.95 1.34
CA VAL A 34 8.35 -3.47 2.06
C VAL A 34 7.18 -2.50 1.93
N TYR A 35 6.03 -3.03 1.53
CA TYR A 35 4.80 -2.29 1.34
C TYR A 35 3.75 -2.73 2.37
N LEU A 36 2.81 -1.84 2.69
CA LEU A 36 1.66 -2.11 3.53
C LEU A 36 0.40 -1.77 2.75
N HIS A 37 -0.52 -2.72 2.67
CA HIS A 37 -1.89 -2.50 2.24
C HIS A 37 -2.77 -2.38 3.48
N PRO A 38 -3.09 -1.15 3.94
CA PRO A 38 -3.90 -0.94 5.13
C PRO A 38 -5.31 -1.51 4.96
N ASP A 39 -5.87 -2.03 6.05
CA ASP A 39 -7.20 -2.64 6.10
C ASP A 39 -8.18 -1.85 7.01
N ARG A 40 -7.77 -0.65 7.46
CA ARG A 40 -8.56 0.19 8.35
C ARG A 40 -9.31 1.28 7.60
N GLN A 41 -10.51 1.60 8.09
CA GLN A 41 -11.28 2.76 7.64
C GLN A 41 -10.53 4.05 7.98
N GLU A 42 -10.73 5.09 7.16
CA GLU A 42 -10.16 6.44 7.36
C GLU A 42 -8.62 6.50 7.37
N VAL A 43 -7.95 5.60 6.65
CA VAL A 43 -6.47 5.61 6.54
C VAL A 43 -5.98 5.84 5.11
N THR A 44 -6.20 4.89 4.22
CA THR A 44 -6.08 5.02 2.75
C THR A 44 -6.44 3.65 2.19
N TYR A 45 -6.93 3.58 0.95
CA TYR A 45 -7.08 2.29 0.27
C TYR A 45 -5.79 1.86 -0.48
N ARG A 46 -4.82 2.76 -0.64
CA ARG A 46 -3.63 2.54 -1.48
C ARG A 46 -2.53 1.81 -0.73
N ILE A 47 -1.71 1.10 -1.49
CA ILE A 47 -0.56 0.38 -0.95
C ILE A 47 0.56 1.38 -0.69
N CYS A 48 1.00 1.50 0.55
CA CYS A 48 2.03 2.46 0.97
C CYS A 48 3.38 1.77 1.12
N LEU A 49 4.46 2.39 0.64
CA LEU A 49 5.81 1.94 0.97
C LEU A 49 6.10 2.31 2.44
N LEU A 50 6.58 1.37 3.25
CA LEU A 50 7.01 1.68 4.61
C LEU A 50 8.23 2.58 4.59
N THR A 51 8.22 3.63 5.43
CA THR A 51 9.39 4.48 5.65
C THR A 51 10.45 3.75 6.47
N ASP A 52 11.71 4.15 6.34
CA ASP A 52 12.79 3.52 7.12
C ASP A 52 12.62 3.74 8.62
N VAL A 53 11.96 4.84 9.03
CA VAL A 53 11.58 5.12 10.42
C VAL A 53 10.56 4.10 10.93
N GLN A 54 9.53 3.78 10.14
CA GLN A 54 8.54 2.76 10.50
C GLN A 54 9.19 1.37 10.57
N LYS A 55 10.09 1.05 9.63
CA LYS A 55 10.85 -0.22 9.64
C LYS A 55 11.77 -0.32 10.86
N SER A 56 12.55 0.72 11.16
CA SER A 56 13.46 0.72 12.29
C SER A 56 12.72 0.63 13.61
N ALA A 57 11.63 1.38 13.77
CA ALA A 57 10.77 1.30 14.96
C ALA A 57 10.20 -0.11 15.18
N LEU A 58 9.79 -0.79 14.11
CA LEU A 58 9.33 -2.18 14.17
C LEU A 58 10.46 -3.13 14.59
N VAL A 59 11.65 -3.00 14.00
CA VAL A 59 12.81 -3.82 14.35
C VAL A 59 13.26 -3.58 15.79
N ASP A 60 13.28 -2.34 16.24
CA ASP A 60 13.65 -1.96 17.60
C ASP A 60 12.65 -2.50 18.61
N PHE A 61 11.35 -2.42 18.31
CA PHE A 61 10.30 -3.02 19.13
C PHE A 61 10.42 -4.55 19.22
N LEU A 62 10.69 -5.23 18.10
CA LEU A 62 10.88 -6.69 18.09
C LEU A 62 12.17 -7.13 18.80
N ARG A 63 13.17 -6.25 18.89
CA ARG A 63 14.44 -6.50 19.60
C ARG A 63 14.39 -6.13 21.07
N ALA A 64 13.44 -5.29 21.50
CA ALA A 64 13.29 -4.87 22.89
C ALA A 64 13.07 -6.09 23.80
N LYS A 65 13.82 -6.17 24.89
CA LYS A 65 13.67 -7.26 25.87
C LYS A 65 12.47 -7.04 26.77
N GLU A 66 12.14 -5.78 27.05
CA GLU A 66 10.98 -5.38 27.83
C GLU A 66 10.06 -4.48 26.99
N CYS A 67 8.89 -5.02 26.59
CA CYS A 67 7.86 -4.26 25.88
C CYS A 67 7.44 -3.02 26.67
N GLY A 68 7.47 -1.85 26.02
CA GLY A 68 6.92 -0.60 26.55
C GLY A 68 7.85 0.24 27.43
N LYS A 69 9.05 -0.26 27.80
CA LYS A 69 10.06 0.54 28.50
C LYS A 69 11.24 0.98 27.62
N GLU A 70 11.68 0.11 26.72
CA GLU A 70 12.85 0.36 25.86
C GLU A 70 12.46 0.97 24.50
N ALA A 71 11.29 0.59 23.98
CA ALA A 71 10.72 1.15 22.76
C ALA A 71 9.18 1.22 22.85
N PRO A 72 8.54 2.30 22.38
CA PRO A 72 7.09 2.35 22.26
C PRO A 72 6.61 1.32 21.23
N CYS A 73 5.41 0.78 21.42
CA CYS A 73 4.80 -0.16 20.47
C CYS A 73 4.44 0.58 19.17
N PRO A 74 5.04 0.25 18.01
CA PRO A 74 4.74 0.90 16.73
C PRO A 74 3.52 0.28 16.04
N LEU A 75 2.89 -0.71 16.66
CA LEU A 75 1.74 -1.44 16.13
C LEU A 75 0.42 -0.87 16.68
N PRO A 76 -0.62 -0.70 15.84
CA PRO A 76 -0.64 -0.94 14.39
C PRO A 76 0.11 0.15 13.61
N ILE A 77 0.75 -0.23 12.50
CA ILE A 77 1.39 0.69 11.57
C ILE A 77 0.27 1.34 10.74
N LEU A 78 0.09 2.64 10.91
CA LEU A 78 -0.86 3.44 10.14
C LEU A 78 -0.07 4.31 9.15
N PRO A 79 -0.28 4.14 7.84
CA PRO A 79 0.26 5.07 6.85
C PRO A 79 -0.20 6.49 7.14
N ASP A 80 0.72 7.44 6.98
CA ASP A 80 0.47 8.86 7.18
C ASP A 80 0.89 9.67 5.94
N GLU A 81 0.97 10.98 6.10
CA GLU A 81 1.43 11.91 5.06
C GLU A 81 2.91 11.71 4.70
N THR A 82 3.71 11.10 5.57
CA THR A 82 5.13 10.81 5.31
C THR A 82 5.29 9.65 4.32
N ASN A 83 4.29 8.76 4.23
CA ASN A 83 4.21 7.71 3.21
C ASN A 83 3.80 8.30 1.85
N THR A 84 4.72 9.03 1.22
CA THR A 84 4.50 9.71 -0.08
C THR A 84 4.45 8.75 -1.26
N GLN A 85 5.16 7.62 -1.18
CA GLN A 85 5.17 6.59 -2.21
C GLN A 85 4.00 5.63 -2.00
N ARG A 86 3.00 5.76 -2.89
CA ARG A 86 1.78 4.96 -2.86
C ARG A 86 1.52 4.31 -4.21
N VAL A 87 0.96 3.11 -4.18
CA VAL A 87 0.73 2.27 -5.35
C VAL A 87 -0.74 1.86 -5.37
N ASP A 88 -1.35 1.97 -6.55
CA ASP A 88 -2.75 1.57 -6.74
C ASP A 88 -2.86 0.04 -6.62
N PRO A 89 -3.78 -0.49 -5.79
CA PRO A 89 -3.90 -1.92 -5.54
C PRO A 89 -4.34 -2.72 -6.77
N GLU A 90 -4.95 -2.06 -7.76
CA GLU A 90 -5.39 -2.67 -9.00
C GLU A 90 -4.28 -2.82 -10.05
N GLY A 91 -3.15 -2.12 -9.85
CA GLY A 91 -2.07 -2.08 -10.82
C GLY A 91 -1.49 -3.48 -11.07
N PRO A 92 -1.24 -3.86 -12.33
CA PRO A 92 -0.67 -5.17 -12.62
C PRO A 92 0.74 -5.28 -12.06
N ILE A 93 1.09 -6.47 -11.54
CA ILE A 93 2.40 -6.74 -10.93
C ILE A 93 3.59 -6.39 -11.84
N CYS A 94 3.44 -6.51 -13.15
CA CYS A 94 4.49 -6.17 -14.11
C CYS A 94 4.79 -4.66 -14.17
N VAL A 95 3.86 -3.82 -13.73
CA VAL A 95 4.01 -2.36 -13.67
C VAL A 95 4.37 -1.92 -12.26
N THR A 96 3.70 -2.46 -11.25
CA THR A 96 3.89 -2.04 -9.85
C THR A 96 5.08 -2.71 -9.19
N GLY A 97 5.44 -3.93 -9.60
CA GLY A 97 6.47 -4.74 -8.94
C GLY A 97 6.07 -5.28 -7.57
N VAL A 98 4.83 -5.04 -7.13
CA VAL A 98 4.31 -5.48 -5.83
C VAL A 98 3.54 -6.78 -6.02
N PHE A 99 3.96 -7.84 -5.33
CA PHE A 99 3.28 -9.12 -5.44
C PHE A 99 1.97 -9.12 -4.65
N ARG A 100 0.87 -9.42 -5.34
CA ARG A 100 -0.45 -9.72 -4.76
C ARG A 100 -1.05 -10.93 -5.46
N ASP A 101 -1.68 -11.81 -4.69
CA ASP A 101 -2.41 -12.95 -5.24
C ASP A 101 -3.52 -12.44 -6.16
N THR A 102 -3.82 -13.22 -7.19
CA THR A 102 -4.85 -12.90 -8.19
C THR A 102 -6.23 -12.81 -7.52
N TRP A 103 -6.46 -13.63 -6.49
CA TRP A 103 -7.70 -13.63 -5.70
C TRP A 103 -7.86 -12.39 -4.80
N ASP A 104 -6.76 -11.70 -4.49
CA ASP A 104 -6.75 -10.50 -3.64
C ASP A 104 -6.83 -9.20 -4.46
N ARG A 105 -6.85 -9.30 -5.79
CA ARG A 105 -7.12 -8.17 -6.68
C ARG A 105 -8.63 -8.02 -6.78
N VAL A 106 -9.18 -7.15 -5.95
CA VAL A 106 -10.57 -6.70 -6.14
C VAL A 106 -10.61 -6.06 -7.51
N MET A 107 -11.20 -6.76 -8.48
CA MET A 107 -11.55 -6.12 -9.75
C MET A 107 -12.50 -4.98 -9.39
N PRO A 108 -12.25 -3.75 -9.86
CA PRO A 108 -13.20 -2.70 -9.56
C PRO A 108 -14.55 -3.12 -10.12
N PRO A 109 -15.62 -2.76 -9.41
CA PRO A 109 -16.97 -2.98 -9.89
C PRO A 109 -17.14 -2.31 -11.27
N PRO A 110 -18.04 -2.85 -12.12
CA PRO A 110 -18.34 -2.24 -13.41
C PRO A 110 -18.66 -0.74 -13.28
N GLU A 111 -18.23 0.09 -14.24
CA GLU A 111 -18.37 1.56 -14.21
C GLU A 111 -19.78 2.05 -13.85
N TRP A 112 -20.82 1.31 -14.26
CA TRP A 112 -22.23 1.65 -14.03
C TRP A 112 -22.72 1.43 -12.59
N MET A 113 -21.94 0.77 -11.73
CA MET A 113 -22.31 0.47 -10.35
C MET A 113 -21.92 1.60 -9.37
N GLY A 114 -21.29 2.67 -9.87
CA GLY A 114 -20.62 3.66 -9.04
C GLY A 114 -19.36 3.02 -8.48
N ASP A 115 -18.26 3.16 -9.19
CA ASP A 115 -16.98 2.67 -8.75
C ASP A 115 -16.49 3.56 -7.60
N GLY A 116 -16.49 3.03 -6.37
CA GLY A 116 -15.71 3.61 -5.25
C GLY A 116 -14.19 3.68 -5.52
N VAL A 117 -13.78 3.37 -6.77
CA VAL A 117 -12.43 3.42 -7.29
C VAL A 117 -12.29 4.37 -8.48
N SER A 118 -13.37 5.03 -8.95
CA SER A 118 -13.16 6.15 -9.88
C SER A 118 -12.40 7.21 -9.12
N HIS A 119 -11.13 7.39 -9.48
CA HIS A 119 -10.26 8.47 -9.02
C HIS A 119 -10.71 9.82 -9.61
N CYS A 120 -12.03 10.08 -9.57
CA CYS A 120 -12.70 11.26 -10.08
C CYS A 120 -12.78 12.35 -9.00
N MET A 121 -12.77 11.96 -7.73
CA MET A 121 -12.65 12.88 -6.60
C MET A 121 -11.26 12.80 -5.98
N TRP A 122 -10.67 13.97 -5.77
CA TRP A 122 -9.40 14.09 -5.08
C TRP A 122 -9.61 13.97 -3.56
N ASP A 123 -9.08 12.90 -2.98
CA ASP A 123 -8.96 12.73 -1.53
C ASP A 123 -7.49 12.92 -1.10
N PRO A 124 -7.17 13.89 -0.23
CA PRO A 124 -5.81 14.04 0.31
C PRO A 124 -5.36 12.82 1.11
N LEU A 125 -6.29 12.06 1.68
CA LEU A 125 -6.01 10.85 2.45
C LEU A 125 -5.42 9.75 1.58
N ASP A 126 -5.83 9.64 0.31
CA ASP A 126 -5.33 8.64 -0.64
C ASP A 126 -4.22 9.18 -1.55
N PHE A 127 -4.33 10.45 -1.94
CA PHE A 127 -3.44 11.10 -2.87
C PHE A 127 -2.68 12.24 -2.18
N PRO A 128 -1.43 11.99 -1.72
CA PRO A 128 -0.65 12.99 -1.00
C PRO A 128 -0.33 14.22 -1.86
N THR A 129 -0.33 14.07 -3.19
CA THR A 129 -0.14 15.19 -4.11
C THR A 129 -1.17 15.19 -5.24
N LYS A 130 -1.51 16.39 -5.74
CA LYS A 130 -2.40 16.53 -6.91
C LYS A 130 -1.82 15.90 -8.18
N ALA A 131 -0.50 15.90 -8.32
CA ALA A 131 0.17 15.26 -9.46
C ALA A 131 -0.02 13.73 -9.44
N ASP A 132 0.09 13.12 -8.27
CA ASP A 132 -0.17 11.69 -8.08
C ASP A 132 -1.65 11.33 -8.32
N HIS A 133 -2.58 12.17 -7.85
CA HIS A 133 -4.01 12.05 -8.20
C HIS A 133 -4.26 12.11 -9.71
N GLN A 134 -3.67 13.09 -10.41
CA GLN A 134 -3.78 13.19 -11.87
C GLN A 134 -3.19 11.97 -12.58
N ALA A 135 -2.06 11.46 -12.11
CA ALA A 135 -1.45 10.25 -12.67
C ALA A 135 -2.32 9.01 -12.45
N ALA A 136 -2.93 8.86 -11.27
CA ALA A 136 -3.87 7.77 -10.98
C ALA A 136 -5.15 7.87 -11.83
N SER A 137 -5.73 9.06 -11.93
CA SER A 137 -6.89 9.34 -12.78
C SER A 137 -6.61 9.06 -14.26
N TRP A 138 -5.40 9.39 -14.73
CA TRP A 138 -4.96 9.05 -16.07
C TRP A 138 -4.81 7.54 -16.27
N ARG A 139 -4.19 6.83 -15.31
CA ARG A 139 -4.09 5.36 -15.36
C ARG A 139 -5.46 4.69 -15.40
N TRP A 140 -6.40 5.21 -14.61
CA TRP A 140 -7.78 4.75 -14.59
C TRP A 140 -8.46 4.92 -15.94
N SER A 141 -8.45 6.15 -16.49
CA SER A 141 -9.10 6.45 -17.78
C SER A 141 -8.46 5.74 -18.98
N THR A 142 -7.18 5.39 -18.89
CA THR A 142 -6.46 4.64 -19.93
C THR A 142 -6.49 3.13 -19.72
N ARG A 143 -7.15 2.65 -18.66
CA ARG A 143 -7.30 1.22 -18.37
C ARG A 143 -8.18 0.57 -19.42
N THR A 144 -7.58 0.16 -20.52
CA THR A 144 -8.26 -0.60 -21.55
C THR A 144 -8.57 -1.96 -20.96
N GLU A 145 -9.84 -2.39 -21.04
CA GLU A 145 -10.33 -3.71 -20.62
C GLU A 145 -9.56 -4.85 -21.31
N ARG A 146 -8.34 -5.13 -20.86
CA ARG A 146 -7.57 -6.30 -21.28
C ARG A 146 -7.71 -7.34 -20.20
N TRP A 147 -8.76 -8.13 -20.38
CA TRP A 147 -8.97 -9.43 -19.77
C TRP A 147 -8.04 -10.46 -20.43
#